data_AF-A0A838STT8-F1
#
_entry.id   AF-A0A838STT8-F1
#
_cell.length_a   1.000
_cell.length_b   1.000
_cell.length_c   1.000
_cell.angle_alpha   90.00
_cell.angle_beta   90.00
_cell.angle_gamma   90.00
#
_symmetry.space_group_name_H-M   'P 1'
#
loop_
_entity.id
_entity.type
_entity.pdbx_description
1 polymer ?
#
loop_
_entity_poly.entity_id
_entity_poly.type
_entity_poly.pdbx_seq_one_letter_code
_entity_poly.pdbx_strand_id
1 'polypeptide(L)'
;FAAVRRRLDTAASAESADTSGAAAEAVARLQGLREGVLAWPRRADDWKLLGSGLQRIYGRGREAMTAAVTEPSDESLHEWRKSTKYLWHALELLRPAWPEVLKPLAKQAHALSDLLGDDHDLAVLAAVLQSDGGLPVTLQRLIDQRRAELQRDAVSLGQRLYAERPKDFARRLRDVHRIWRSEAAALVGA
;
A
#
# COMPACT_ATOMS: atom_id res chain seq x y z
N PHE A 1 3.76 -28.61 -11.95
CA PHE A 1 4.19 -27.24 -12.36
C PHE A 1 3.78 -26.85 -13.79
N ALA A 2 4.01 -27.67 -14.84
CA ALA A 2 3.67 -27.28 -16.23
C ALA A 2 2.17 -27.08 -16.53
N ALA A 3 1.27 -27.74 -15.77
CA ALA A 3 -0.18 -27.55 -15.89
C ALA A 3 -0.63 -26.20 -15.28
N VAL A 4 -0.14 -25.88 -14.08
CA VAL A 4 -0.39 -24.61 -13.38
C VAL A 4 0.14 -23.43 -14.21
N ARG A 5 1.36 -23.54 -14.75
CA ARG A 5 1.97 -22.52 -15.61
C ARG A 5 1.15 -22.25 -16.87
N ARG A 6 0.71 -23.31 -17.57
CA ARG A 6 -0.18 -23.17 -18.74
C ARG A 6 -1.49 -22.47 -18.41
N ARG A 7 -2.10 -22.75 -17.25
CA ARG A 7 -3.33 -22.05 -16.83
C ARG A 7 -3.12 -20.58 -16.52
N LEU A 8 -2.05 -20.24 -15.78
CA LEU A 8 -1.69 -18.83 -15.53
C LEU A 8 -1.40 -18.08 -16.83
N ASP A 9 -0.69 -18.73 -17.77
CA ASP A 9 -0.41 -18.17 -19.09
C ASP A 9 -1.69 -18.01 -19.93
N THR A 10 -2.65 -18.95 -19.81
CA THR A 10 -3.94 -18.87 -20.54
C THR A 10 -4.84 -17.77 -19.97
N ALA A 11 -4.88 -17.59 -18.65
CA ALA A 11 -5.60 -16.49 -17.99
C ALA A 11 -5.01 -15.13 -18.38
N ALA A 12 -3.68 -15.00 -18.37
CA ALA A 12 -2.99 -13.78 -18.79
C ALA A 12 -3.17 -13.48 -20.29
N SER A 13 -3.20 -14.52 -21.14
CA SER A 13 -3.38 -14.36 -22.59
C SER A 13 -4.82 -13.96 -22.95
N ALA A 14 -5.82 -14.43 -22.20
CA ALA A 14 -7.22 -14.06 -22.38
C ALA A 14 -7.50 -12.57 -22.06
N GLU A 15 -6.72 -11.96 -21.16
CA GLU A 15 -6.78 -10.52 -20.85
C GLU A 15 -6.12 -9.62 -21.93
N SER A 16 -5.18 -10.16 -22.72
CA SER A 16 -4.34 -9.39 -23.63
C SER A 16 -4.93 -9.09 -25.03
N ALA A 17 -6.06 -9.70 -25.40
CA ALA A 17 -6.60 -9.61 -26.75
C ALA A 17 -7.52 -8.38 -27.00
N ASP A 18 -7.97 -7.70 -25.95
CA ASP A 18 -8.88 -6.52 -26.02
C ASP A 18 -8.26 -5.26 -25.36
N THR A 19 -6.94 -5.25 -25.19
CA THR A 19 -6.29 -4.27 -24.30
C THR A 19 -6.11 -2.90 -24.96
N SER A 20 -6.09 -2.79 -26.30
CA SER A 20 -5.84 -1.52 -27.00
C SER A 20 -7.03 -0.56 -26.93
N GLY A 21 -8.24 -1.05 -27.18
CA GLY A 21 -9.49 -0.27 -27.04
C GLY A 21 -9.76 0.10 -25.58
N ALA A 22 -9.63 -0.87 -24.67
CA ALA A 22 -9.76 -0.66 -23.23
C ALA A 22 -8.72 0.34 -22.67
N ALA A 23 -7.48 0.30 -23.16
CA ALA A 23 -6.45 1.25 -22.76
C ALA A 23 -6.75 2.67 -23.23
N ALA A 24 -7.22 2.85 -24.47
CA ALA A 24 -7.61 4.17 -24.98
C ALA A 24 -8.78 4.78 -24.18
N GLU A 25 -9.79 3.97 -23.85
CA GLU A 25 -10.90 4.41 -23.00
C GLU A 25 -10.44 4.75 -21.57
N ALA A 26 -9.57 3.92 -20.99
CA ALA A 26 -9.00 4.19 -19.67
C ALA A 26 -8.20 5.49 -19.64
N VAL A 27 -7.39 5.76 -20.68
CA VAL A 27 -6.64 7.03 -20.82
C VAL A 27 -7.59 8.21 -20.91
N ALA A 28 -8.64 8.14 -21.73
CA ALA A 28 -9.63 9.22 -21.85
C ALA A 28 -10.35 9.49 -20.52
N ARG A 29 -10.73 8.44 -19.78
CA ARG A 29 -11.31 8.59 -18.43
C ARG A 29 -10.34 9.23 -17.45
N LEU A 30 -9.08 8.81 -17.44
CA LEU A 30 -8.05 9.39 -16.56
C LEU A 30 -7.78 10.86 -16.89
N GLN A 31 -7.79 11.24 -18.16
CA GLN A 31 -7.69 12.65 -18.60
C GLN A 31 -8.89 13.47 -18.10
N GLY A 32 -10.12 12.96 -18.27
CA GLY A 32 -11.32 13.64 -17.75
C GLY A 32 -11.30 13.80 -16.22
N LEU A 33 -10.85 12.78 -15.49
CA LEU A 33 -10.66 12.86 -14.03
C LEU A 33 -9.60 13.90 -13.65
N ARG A 34 -8.48 13.97 -14.38
CA ARG A 34 -7.43 14.96 -14.15
C ARG A 34 -7.98 16.39 -14.27
N GLU A 35 -8.72 16.68 -15.34
CA GLU A 35 -9.35 18.00 -15.50
C GLU A 35 -10.34 18.30 -14.37
N GLY A 36 -11.14 17.30 -13.97
CA GLY A 36 -12.06 17.42 -12.82
C GLY A 36 -11.35 17.72 -11.49
N VAL A 37 -10.19 17.11 -11.25
CA VAL A 37 -9.37 17.37 -10.05
C VAL A 37 -8.78 18.78 -10.09
N LEU A 38 -8.32 19.25 -11.25
CA LEU A 38 -7.80 20.62 -11.41
C LEU A 38 -8.88 21.69 -11.21
N ALA A 39 -10.14 21.36 -11.51
CA ALA A 39 -11.29 22.23 -11.30
C ALA A 39 -11.82 22.23 -9.85
N TRP A 40 -11.26 21.42 -8.94
CA TRP A 40 -11.74 21.41 -7.56
C TRP A 40 -11.52 22.74 -6.86
N PRO A 41 -12.55 23.26 -6.14
CA PRO A 41 -12.42 24.50 -5.40
C PRO A 41 -11.34 24.34 -4.32
N ARG A 42 -10.39 25.28 -4.28
CA ARG A 42 -9.39 25.36 -3.20
C ARG A 42 -10.13 25.63 -1.90
N ARG A 43 -9.99 24.74 -0.92
CA ARG A 43 -10.63 24.92 0.40
C ARG A 43 -9.69 25.69 1.31
N ALA A 44 -10.25 26.61 2.10
CA ALA A 44 -9.45 27.48 2.97
C ALA A 44 -8.77 26.74 4.14
N ASP A 45 -9.14 25.49 4.42
CA ASP A 45 -8.71 24.72 5.60
C ASP A 45 -8.13 23.34 5.22
N ASP A 46 -7.21 23.34 4.26
CA ASP A 46 -6.62 22.16 3.61
C ASP A 46 -6.04 21.14 4.60
N TRP A 47 -5.40 21.60 5.68
CA TRP A 47 -4.77 20.69 6.64
C TRP A 47 -5.77 19.88 7.44
N LYS A 48 -6.90 20.46 7.85
CA LYS A 48 -7.86 19.77 8.73
C LYS A 48 -8.40 18.51 8.05
N LEU A 49 -8.70 18.62 6.75
CA LEU A 49 -9.15 17.48 5.95
C LEU A 49 -8.03 16.45 5.76
N LEU A 50 -6.85 16.88 5.27
CA LEU A 50 -5.71 16.02 5.00
C LEU A 50 -5.21 15.30 6.25
N GLY A 51 -5.00 16.03 7.34
CA GLY A 51 -4.54 15.50 8.62
C GLY A 51 -5.49 14.47 9.21
N SER A 52 -6.81 14.71 9.12
CA SER A 52 -7.80 13.72 9.59
C SER A 52 -7.81 12.44 8.75
N GLY A 53 -7.59 12.56 7.43
CA GLY A 53 -7.43 11.42 6.52
C GLY A 53 -6.18 10.60 6.82
N LEU A 54 -5.03 11.26 6.93
CA LEU A 54 -3.75 10.64 7.26
C LEU A 54 -3.78 9.95 8.62
N GLN A 55 -4.35 10.61 9.64
CA GLN A 55 -4.52 10.01 10.96
C GLN A 55 -5.33 8.71 10.90
N ARG A 56 -6.43 8.70 10.14
CA ARG A 56 -7.31 7.52 10.01
C ARG A 56 -6.62 6.38 9.28
N ILE A 57 -5.96 6.67 8.15
CA ILE A 57 -5.26 5.66 7.34
C ILE A 57 -4.12 5.03 8.13
N TYR A 58 -3.30 5.87 8.79
CA TYR A 58 -2.22 5.41 9.64
C TYR A 58 -2.74 4.60 10.84
N GLY A 59 -3.80 5.08 11.51
CA GLY A 59 -4.44 4.40 12.63
C GLY A 59 -4.94 3.01 12.26
N ARG A 60 -5.64 2.88 11.13
CA ARG A 60 -6.10 1.58 10.62
C ARG A 60 -4.93 0.64 10.34
N GLY A 61 -3.85 1.12 9.72
CA GLY A 61 -2.65 0.31 9.49
C GLY A 61 -2.02 -0.20 10.78
N ARG A 62 -1.94 0.66 11.81
CA ARG A 62 -1.43 0.29 13.14
C ARG A 62 -2.32 -0.72 13.88
N GLU A 63 -3.64 -0.56 13.78
CA GLU A 63 -4.61 -1.51 14.34
C GLU A 63 -4.53 -2.86 13.62
N ALA A 64 -4.45 -2.87 12.29
CA ALA A 64 -4.30 -4.08 11.50
C ALA A 64 -2.97 -4.80 11.77
N MET A 65 -1.86 -4.06 11.92
CA MET A 65 -0.59 -4.63 12.39
C MET A 65 -0.77 -5.29 13.76
N THR A 66 -1.43 -4.61 14.70
CA THR A 66 -1.64 -5.13 16.05
C THR A 66 -2.41 -6.44 15.99
N ALA A 67 -3.52 -6.48 15.24
CA ALA A 67 -4.31 -7.69 15.05
C ALA A 67 -3.50 -8.83 14.42
N ALA A 68 -2.75 -8.55 13.36
CA ALA A 68 -1.92 -9.54 12.67
C ALA A 68 -0.75 -10.08 13.53
N VAL A 69 -0.29 -9.31 14.52
CA VAL A 69 0.74 -9.74 15.48
C VAL A 69 0.14 -10.53 16.64
N THR A 70 -1.01 -10.12 17.16
CA THR A 70 -1.64 -10.77 18.32
C THR A 70 -2.35 -12.07 17.96
N GLU A 71 -3.02 -12.10 16.80
CA GLU A 71 -3.76 -13.25 16.30
C GLU A 71 -3.50 -13.42 14.80
N PRO A 72 -2.32 -13.95 14.43
CA PRO A 72 -1.95 -14.10 13.03
C PRO A 72 -2.91 -15.03 12.28
N SER A 73 -3.45 -14.52 11.17
CA SER A 73 -4.33 -15.24 10.25
C SER A 73 -4.20 -14.66 8.85
N ASP A 74 -4.57 -15.42 7.82
CA ASP A 74 -4.53 -14.93 6.44
C ASP A 74 -5.38 -13.66 6.28
N GLU A 75 -6.52 -13.57 6.97
CA GLU A 75 -7.40 -12.39 6.96
C GLU A 75 -6.74 -11.17 7.63
N SER A 76 -6.15 -11.34 8.82
CA SER A 76 -5.49 -10.22 9.52
C SER A 76 -4.25 -9.72 8.78
N LEU A 77 -3.47 -10.62 8.19
CA LEU A 77 -2.33 -10.29 7.33
C LEU A 77 -2.79 -9.58 6.05
N HIS A 78 -3.90 -10.02 5.45
CA HIS A 78 -4.49 -9.37 4.28
C HIS A 78 -4.99 -7.95 4.58
N GLU A 79 -5.72 -7.76 5.68
CA GLU A 79 -6.18 -6.42 6.09
C GLU A 79 -5.02 -5.49 6.46
N TRP A 80 -3.95 -6.04 7.05
CA TRP A 80 -2.73 -5.27 7.29
C TRP A 80 -2.04 -4.86 5.99
N ARG A 81 -1.93 -5.77 5.01
CA ARG A 81 -1.41 -5.45 3.67
C ARG A 81 -2.20 -4.33 3.00
N LYS A 82 -3.52 -4.47 2.98
CA LYS A 82 -4.44 -3.49 2.37
C LYS A 82 -4.32 -2.12 3.02
N SER A 83 -4.28 -2.07 4.35
CA SER A 83 -4.12 -0.82 5.09
C SER A 83 -2.74 -0.18 4.87
N THR A 84 -1.69 -1.00 4.75
CA THR A 84 -0.34 -0.54 4.41
C THR A 84 -0.30 0.05 2.99
N LYS A 85 -0.95 -0.58 2.01
CA LYS A 85 -1.09 -0.01 0.65
C LYS A 85 -1.80 1.34 0.65
N TYR A 86 -2.87 1.50 1.43
CA TYR A 86 -3.53 2.80 1.55
C TYR A 86 -2.61 3.87 2.13
N LEU A 87 -1.81 3.53 3.15
CA LEU A 87 -0.84 4.46 3.71
C LEU A 87 0.24 4.82 2.68
N TRP A 88 0.81 3.83 2.00
CA TRP A 88 1.81 4.06 0.96
C TRP A 88 1.28 4.98 -0.14
N HIS A 89 0.11 4.71 -0.71
CA HIS A 89 -0.47 5.55 -1.76
C HIS A 89 -0.79 6.96 -1.28
N ALA A 90 -1.28 7.12 -0.04
CA ALA A 90 -1.51 8.45 0.53
C ALA A 90 -0.21 9.24 0.67
N LEU A 91 0.87 8.61 1.12
CA LEU A 91 2.18 9.24 1.25
C LEU A 91 2.80 9.56 -0.10
N GLU A 92 2.67 8.67 -1.08
CA GLU A 92 3.18 8.86 -2.44
C GLU A 92 2.44 9.99 -3.17
N LEU A 93 1.12 10.07 -2.98
CA LEU A 93 0.30 11.17 -3.52
C LEU A 93 0.74 12.54 -2.98
N LEU A 94 1.08 12.59 -1.69
CA LEU A 94 1.51 13.83 -1.03
C LEU A 94 3.00 14.11 -1.19
N ARG A 95 3.80 13.13 -1.64
CA ARG A 95 5.26 13.25 -1.77
C ARG A 95 5.73 14.51 -2.50
N PRO A 96 5.10 14.95 -3.62
CA PRO A 96 5.53 16.17 -4.30
C PRO A 96 5.44 17.43 -3.45
N ALA A 97 4.57 17.46 -2.43
CA ALA A 97 4.48 18.58 -1.51
C ALA A 97 5.70 18.60 -0.57
N TRP A 98 6.06 17.49 0.08
CA TRP A 98 7.15 17.45 1.09
C TRP A 98 8.09 16.26 0.87
N PRO A 99 8.93 16.30 -0.19
CA PRO A 99 9.68 15.13 -0.63
C PRO A 99 10.63 14.61 0.46
N GLU A 100 11.36 15.48 1.16
CA GLU A 100 12.36 15.08 2.17
C GLU A 100 11.77 14.28 3.33
N VAL A 101 10.53 14.58 3.72
CA VAL A 101 9.86 13.88 4.85
C VAL A 101 9.03 12.70 4.37
N LEU A 102 8.31 12.85 3.25
CA LEU A 102 7.36 11.84 2.80
C LEU A 102 7.99 10.74 1.97
N LYS A 103 9.06 11.00 1.22
CA LYS A 103 9.76 9.98 0.42
C LYS A 103 10.30 8.82 1.27
N PRO A 104 11.05 9.04 2.37
CA PRO A 104 11.54 7.93 3.18
C PRO A 104 10.38 7.15 3.83
N LEU A 105 9.30 7.84 4.20
CA LEU A 105 8.13 7.23 4.82
C LEU A 105 7.33 6.38 3.82
N ALA A 106 7.11 6.88 2.61
CA ALA A 106 6.50 6.16 1.50
C ALA A 106 7.33 4.91 1.14
N LYS A 107 8.67 5.02 1.12
CA LYS A 107 9.56 3.88 0.86
C LYS A 107 9.43 2.78 1.91
N GLN A 108 9.32 3.15 3.19
CA GLN A 108 9.10 2.17 4.27
C GLN A 108 7.72 1.50 4.15
N ALA A 109 6.67 2.27 3.89
CA ALA A 109 5.32 1.73 3.68
C ALA A 109 5.25 0.81 2.45
N HIS A 110 5.94 1.16 1.36
CA HIS A 110 6.05 0.32 0.18
C HIS A 110 6.76 -1.00 0.48
N ALA A 111 7.93 -0.95 1.13
CA ALA A 111 8.69 -2.15 1.49
C ALA A 111 7.87 -3.08 2.42
N LEU A 112 7.09 -2.52 3.34
CA LEU A 112 6.16 -3.31 4.16
C LEU A 112 5.04 -3.93 3.32
N SER A 113 4.49 -3.18 2.37
CA SER A 113 3.48 -3.69 1.44
C SER A 113 4.02 -4.84 0.57
N ASP A 114 5.30 -4.80 0.19
CA ASP A 114 5.91 -5.85 -0.62
C ASP A 114 6.09 -7.13 0.20
N LEU A 115 6.63 -7.04 1.42
CA LEU A 115 6.75 -8.19 2.32
C LEU A 115 5.41 -8.88 2.59
N LEU A 116 4.38 -8.09 2.86
CA LEU A 116 3.02 -8.60 3.07
C LEU A 116 2.39 -9.11 1.75
N GLY A 117 2.82 -8.56 0.60
CA GLY A 117 2.43 -9.02 -0.72
C GLY A 117 2.97 -10.41 -1.02
N ASP A 118 4.27 -10.61 -0.83
CA ASP A 118 4.92 -11.90 -1.04
C ASP A 118 4.34 -12.99 -0.12
N ASP A 119 4.01 -12.67 1.14
CA ASP A 119 3.33 -13.61 2.05
C ASP A 119 1.95 -14.02 1.52
N HIS A 120 1.17 -13.04 1.06
CA HIS A 120 -0.16 -13.27 0.51
C HIS A 120 -0.10 -14.10 -0.78
N ASP A 121 0.84 -13.81 -1.67
CA ASP A 121 1.01 -14.53 -2.92
C ASP A 121 1.36 -16.01 -2.67
N LEU A 122 2.14 -16.29 -1.62
CA LEU A 122 2.41 -17.66 -1.17
C LEU A 122 1.18 -18.36 -0.57
N ALA A 123 0.36 -17.65 0.20
CA ALA A 123 -0.92 -18.17 0.71
C ALA A 123 -1.86 -18.55 -0.44
N VAL A 124 -1.99 -17.67 -1.45
CA VAL A 124 -2.77 -17.92 -2.66
C VAL A 124 -2.21 -19.09 -3.45
N LEU A 125 -0.89 -19.17 -3.64
CA LEU A 125 -0.24 -20.29 -4.31
C LEU A 125 -0.55 -21.62 -3.63
N ALA A 126 -0.46 -21.68 -2.30
CA ALA A 126 -0.78 -22.88 -1.55
C ALA A 126 -2.24 -23.30 -1.74
N ALA A 127 -3.18 -22.36 -1.66
CA ALA A 127 -4.60 -22.61 -1.87
C ALA A 127 -4.89 -23.13 -3.29
N VAL A 128 -4.27 -22.52 -4.31
CA VAL A 128 -4.41 -22.96 -5.71
C VAL A 128 -3.89 -24.39 -5.88
N LEU A 129 -2.69 -24.70 -5.41
CA LEU A 129 -2.10 -26.04 -5.52
C LEU A 129 -2.92 -27.10 -4.77
N GLN A 130 -3.45 -26.75 -3.60
CA GLN A 130 -4.32 -27.64 -2.85
C GLN A 130 -5.61 -27.96 -3.62
N SER A 131 -6.18 -26.98 -4.33
CA SER A 131 -7.37 -27.18 -5.16
C SER A 131 -7.09 -27.96 -6.47
N ASP A 132 -5.88 -27.86 -7.02
CA ASP A 132 -5.47 -28.44 -8.32
C ASP A 132 -4.91 -29.88 -8.22
N GLY A 133 -5.35 -30.64 -7.22
CA GLY A 133 -4.99 -32.07 -7.08
C GLY A 133 -3.93 -32.36 -6.02
N GLY A 134 -3.58 -31.36 -5.20
CA GLY A 134 -2.87 -31.54 -3.94
C GLY A 134 -1.54 -30.81 -3.85
N LEU A 135 -1.26 -30.29 -2.66
CA LEU A 135 0.01 -29.66 -2.31
C LEU A 135 0.93 -30.67 -1.61
N PRO A 136 2.09 -31.03 -2.20
CA PRO A 136 3.04 -31.92 -1.54
C PRO A 136 3.47 -31.37 -0.18
N VAL A 137 3.52 -32.24 0.84
CA VAL A 137 3.88 -31.86 2.22
C VAL A 137 5.26 -31.16 2.30
N THR A 138 6.20 -31.56 1.45
CA THR A 138 7.52 -30.91 1.36
C THR A 138 7.43 -29.47 0.87
N LEU A 139 6.58 -29.21 -0.12
CA LEU A 139 6.35 -27.86 -0.64
C LEU A 139 5.55 -27.00 0.34
N GLN A 140 4.52 -27.57 0.99
CA GLN A 140 3.79 -26.89 2.07
C GLN A 140 4.75 -26.36 3.13
N ARG A 141 5.68 -27.21 3.59
CA ARG A 141 6.66 -26.83 4.61
C ARG A 141 7.59 -25.69 4.16
N LEU A 142 8.01 -25.70 2.88
CA LEU A 142 8.83 -24.62 2.32
C LEU A 142 8.06 -23.30 2.21
N ILE A 143 6.77 -23.37 1.83
CA ILE A 143 5.88 -22.22 1.81
C ILE A 143 5.73 -21.68 3.23
N ASP A 144 5.40 -22.52 4.21
CA ASP A 144 5.20 -22.11 5.61
C ASP A 144 6.46 -21.46 6.18
N GLN A 145 7.64 -22.04 5.92
CA GLN A 145 8.92 -21.47 6.35
C GLN A 145 9.13 -20.08 5.74
N ARG A 146 8.91 -19.92 4.43
CA ARG A 146 9.12 -18.64 3.75
C ARG A 146 8.12 -17.58 4.22
N ARG A 147 6.85 -17.96 4.41
CA ARG A 147 5.82 -17.09 4.99
C ARG A 147 6.22 -16.62 6.39
N ALA A 148 6.71 -17.51 7.25
CA ALA A 148 7.19 -17.14 8.59
C ALA A 148 8.40 -16.18 8.57
N GLU A 149 9.30 -16.27 7.58
CA GLU A 149 10.37 -15.29 7.37
C GLU A 149 9.81 -13.91 6.99
N LEU A 150 8.97 -13.85 5.96
CA LEU A 150 8.35 -12.62 5.48
C LEU A 150 7.53 -11.91 6.56
N GLN A 151 6.76 -12.67 7.34
CA GLN A 151 5.97 -12.15 8.45
C GLN A 151 6.87 -11.55 9.54
N ARG A 152 7.99 -12.20 9.91
CA ARG A 152 8.94 -11.63 10.89
C ARG A 152 9.55 -10.31 10.40
N ASP A 153 9.95 -10.25 9.13
CA ASP A 153 10.49 -9.03 8.53
C ASP A 153 9.42 -7.92 8.46
N ALA A 154 8.19 -8.28 8.10
CA ALA A 154 7.05 -7.37 8.06
C ALA A 154 6.75 -6.80 9.46
N VAL A 155 6.76 -7.64 10.51
CA VAL A 155 6.56 -7.18 11.91
C VAL A 155 7.65 -6.20 12.33
N SER A 156 8.92 -6.51 12.06
CA SER A 156 10.04 -5.61 12.39
C SER A 156 9.94 -4.25 11.67
N LEU A 157 9.57 -4.25 10.40
CA LEU A 157 9.37 -3.00 9.65
C LEU A 157 8.10 -2.27 10.08
N GLY A 158 7.02 -3.00 10.33
CA GLY A 158 5.74 -2.49 10.82
C GLY A 158 5.87 -1.76 12.15
N GLN A 159 6.58 -2.35 13.11
CA GLN A 159 6.82 -1.73 14.41
C GLN A 159 7.55 -0.39 14.29
N ARG A 160 8.51 -0.28 13.35
CA ARG A 160 9.21 0.98 13.06
C ARG A 160 8.31 1.99 12.37
N LEU A 161 7.55 1.58 11.37
CA LEU A 161 6.63 2.44 10.62
C LEU A 161 5.49 2.97 11.49
N TYR A 162 4.93 2.12 12.36
CA TYR A 162 3.78 2.39 13.21
C TYR A 162 4.12 2.74 14.67
N ALA A 163 5.38 3.12 14.94
CA ALA A 163 5.87 3.43 16.29
C ALA A 163 5.12 4.60 16.95
N GLU A 164 4.71 5.60 16.16
CA GLU A 164 3.99 6.78 16.66
C GLU A 164 2.51 6.48 16.89
N ARG A 165 1.88 7.17 17.84
CA ARG A 165 0.41 7.18 17.93
C ARG A 165 -0.17 7.94 16.74
N PRO A 166 -1.37 7.58 16.24
CA PRO A 166 -1.94 8.20 15.04
C PRO A 166 -2.08 9.73 15.12
N LYS A 167 -2.46 10.26 16.29
CA LYS A 167 -2.55 11.71 16.53
C LYS A 167 -1.20 12.41 16.48
N ASP A 168 -0.13 11.74 16.89
CA ASP A 168 1.22 12.30 16.93
C ASP A 168 1.86 12.25 15.54
N PHE A 169 1.61 11.17 14.79
CA PHE A 169 1.95 11.07 13.37
C PHE A 169 1.34 12.22 12.54
N ALA A 170 0.03 12.44 12.67
CA ALA A 170 -0.63 13.54 11.97
C ALA A 170 -0.11 14.90 12.42
N ARG A 171 0.15 15.10 13.72
CA ARG A 171 0.73 16.35 14.23
C ARG A 171 2.12 16.62 13.66
N ARG A 172 3.00 15.62 13.61
CA ARG A 172 4.34 15.75 13.01
C ARG A 172 4.24 16.18 11.54
N LEU A 173 3.38 15.55 10.76
CA LEU A 173 3.17 15.92 9.36
C LEU A 173 2.58 17.33 9.19
N ARG A 174 1.72 17.79 10.12
CA ARG A 174 1.20 19.17 10.12
C ARG A 174 2.33 20.18 10.28
N ASP A 175 3.21 19.92 11.25
CA ASP A 175 4.24 20.86 11.62
C ASP A 175 5.27 20.97 10.48
N VAL A 176 5.59 19.84 9.83
CA VAL A 176 6.36 19.78 8.58
C VAL A 176 5.67 20.54 7.45
N HIS A 177 4.37 20.31 7.21
CA HIS A 177 3.60 21.02 6.19
C HIS A 177 3.65 22.54 6.41
N ARG A 178 3.56 23.00 7.67
CA ARG A 178 3.58 24.42 8.00
C ARG A 178 4.93 25.05 7.64
N ILE A 179 6.04 24.40 7.98
CA ILE A 179 7.40 24.85 7.67
C ILE A 179 7.60 24.94 6.15
N TRP A 180 7.23 23.87 5.44
CA TRP A 180 7.36 23.86 3.99
C TRP A 180 6.53 24.96 3.31
N ARG A 181 5.29 25.22 3.78
CA ARG A 181 4.49 26.32 3.22
C ARG A 181 5.13 27.69 3.44
N SER A 182 5.76 27.91 4.60
CA SER A 182 6.47 29.19 4.83
C SER A 182 7.70 29.33 3.95
N GLU A 183 8.46 28.25 3.73
CA GLU A 183 9.63 28.26 2.83
C GLU A 183 9.23 28.46 1.37
N ALA A 184 8.20 27.75 0.90
CA ALA A 184 7.67 27.91 -0.45
C ALA A 184 7.13 29.33 -0.71
N ALA A 185 6.44 29.93 0.28
CA ALA A 185 5.99 31.31 0.17
C ALA A 185 7.15 32.32 0.12
N ALA A 186 8.22 32.08 0.88
CA ALA A 186 9.42 32.93 0.86
C ALA A 186 10.18 32.83 -0.47
N LEU A 187 10.17 31.67 -1.14
CA LEU A 187 10.81 31.46 -2.45
C LEU A 187 10.02 32.03 -3.63
N VAL A 188 8.70 32.20 -3.51
CA VAL A 188 7.83 32.77 -4.57
C VAL A 188 7.63 34.28 -4.41
N GLY A 189 7.85 34.81 -3.19
CA GLY A 189 7.77 36.25 -2.90
C GLY A 189 9.08 37.03 -3.06
N ALA A 190 10.18 36.36 -3.43
CA ALA A 190 11.48 36.93 -3.78
C ALA A 190 11.70 36.86 -5.30
#